data_AF-A0A0G3H107-F1
#
_entry.id   AF-A0A0G3H107-F1
#
_cell.length_a   1.000
_cell.length_b   1.000
_cell.length_c   1.000
_cell.angle_alpha   90.00
_cell.angle_beta   90.00
_cell.angle_gamma   90.00
#
_symmetry.space_group_name_H-M   'P 1'
#
loop_
_entity.id
_entity.type
_entity.pdbx_description
1 polymer ?
#
loop_
_entity_poly.entity_id
_entity_poly.type
_entity_poly.pdbx_seq_one_letter_code
_entity_poly.pdbx_strand_id
1 'polypeptide(L)'
;MDQQEIARILTILDDIEDGIVETDYELFIQKTFRFIEAEIVPLAKDAKSAESLAHLVEYGERFLSGELSAADLQSAWDVSPAKRIARSDDLREKAIAIVTSFCVSADFLTNVTPDDQQDSHVSYLVHWLYGINQNTTLCEKFYSLFV
;
A
#
# COMPACT_ATOMS: atom_id res chain seq x y z
N MET A 1 13.35 -13.73 -6.34
CA MET A 1 13.03 -14.38 -5.06
C MET A 1 13.61 -15.78 -5.02
N ASP A 2 14.45 -16.06 -4.04
CA ASP A 2 14.85 -17.42 -3.73
C ASP A 2 13.82 -18.13 -2.83
N GLN A 3 14.04 -19.43 -2.54
CA GLN A 3 13.10 -20.21 -1.74
C GLN A 3 12.97 -19.71 -0.29
N GLN A 4 14.01 -19.12 0.28
CA GLN A 4 13.97 -18.59 1.64
C GLN A 4 13.14 -17.31 1.69
N GLU A 5 13.32 -16.42 0.71
CA GLU A 5 12.50 -15.22 0.57
C GLU A 5 11.03 -15.56 0.33
N ILE A 6 10.72 -16.56 -0.51
CA ILE A 6 9.34 -17.02 -0.73
C ILE A 6 8.72 -17.51 0.58
N ALA A 7 9.40 -18.42 1.28
CA ALA A 7 8.89 -18.94 2.55
C ALA A 7 8.66 -17.82 3.57
N ARG A 8 9.56 -16.84 3.61
CA ARG A 8 9.43 -15.71 4.53
C ARG A 8 8.26 -14.79 4.18
N ILE A 9 8.04 -14.49 2.90
CA ILE A 9 6.88 -13.71 2.47
C ILE A 9 5.59 -14.43 2.83
N LEU A 10 5.48 -15.74 2.61
CA LEU A 10 4.28 -16.50 2.97
C LEU A 10 4.00 -16.41 4.48
N THR A 11 5.01 -16.55 5.33
CA THR A 11 4.83 -16.35 6.79
C THR A 11 4.35 -14.94 7.13
N ILE A 12 4.89 -13.90 6.48
CA ILE A 12 4.45 -12.52 6.71
C ILE A 12 2.98 -12.35 6.31
N LEU A 13 2.56 -12.93 5.18
CA LEU A 13 1.18 -12.87 4.71
C LEU A 13 0.24 -13.55 5.70
N ASP A 14 0.51 -14.81 6.02
CA ASP A 14 -0.31 -15.61 6.93
C ASP A 14 -0.47 -14.90 8.28
N ASP A 15 0.62 -14.43 8.89
CA ASP A 15 0.57 -13.77 10.20
C ASP A 15 -0.20 -12.44 10.21
N ILE A 16 -0.13 -11.66 9.11
CA ILE A 16 -0.87 -10.39 9.02
C ILE A 16 -2.36 -10.66 8.77
N GLU A 17 -2.67 -11.59 7.87
CA GLU A 17 -4.03 -11.96 7.49
C GLU A 17 -4.77 -12.61 8.66
N ASP A 18 -4.23 -13.68 9.23
CA ASP A 18 -4.80 -14.40 10.39
C ASP A 18 -4.69 -13.59 11.70
N GLY A 19 -3.99 -12.45 11.66
CA GLY A 19 -3.73 -11.58 12.80
C GLY A 19 -4.51 -10.28 12.75
N ILE A 20 -3.81 -9.19 12.45
CA ILE A 20 -4.36 -7.83 12.58
C ILE A 20 -5.52 -7.58 11.61
N VAL A 21 -5.51 -8.19 10.43
CA VAL A 21 -6.56 -7.99 9.42
C VAL A 21 -7.89 -8.58 9.88
N GLU A 22 -7.88 -9.78 10.48
CA GLU A 22 -9.09 -10.38 11.05
C GLU A 22 -9.56 -9.72 12.35
N THR A 23 -8.63 -9.17 13.14
CA THR A 23 -8.93 -8.71 14.51
C THR A 23 -9.24 -7.22 14.62
N ASP A 24 -8.51 -6.36 13.89
CA ASP A 24 -8.65 -4.90 13.94
C ASP A 24 -8.18 -4.27 12.61
N TYR A 25 -9.04 -4.36 11.60
CA TYR A 25 -8.77 -3.85 10.28
C TYR A 25 -8.54 -2.33 10.27
N GLU A 26 -9.23 -1.58 11.14
CA GLU A 26 -9.03 -0.14 11.26
C GLU A 26 -7.60 0.18 11.70
N LEU A 27 -7.11 -0.52 12.74
CA LEU A 27 -5.72 -0.38 13.19
C LEU A 27 -4.71 -0.84 12.13
N PHE A 28 -5.03 -1.89 11.36
CA PHE A 28 -4.22 -2.31 10.22
C PHE A 28 -4.07 -1.19 9.19
N ILE A 29 -5.17 -0.54 8.79
CA ILE A 29 -5.15 0.58 7.85
C ILE A 29 -4.34 1.76 8.41
N GLN A 30 -4.58 2.14 9.67
CA GLN A 30 -3.85 3.24 10.31
C GLN A 30 -2.32 3.00 10.33
N LYS A 31 -1.90 1.79 10.69
CA LYS A 31 -0.47 1.41 10.69
C LYS A 31 0.10 1.39 9.26
N THR A 32 -0.68 0.92 8.29
CA THR A 32 -0.29 0.90 6.88
C THR A 32 -0.07 2.31 6.33
N PHE A 33 -0.95 3.25 6.66
CA PHE A 33 -0.82 4.65 6.23
C PHE A 33 0.46 5.29 6.79
N ARG A 34 0.68 5.14 8.09
CA ARG A 34 1.91 5.64 8.74
C ARG A 34 3.17 5.04 8.12
N PHE A 35 3.13 3.75 7.79
CA PHE A 35 4.25 3.08 7.12
C PHE A 35 4.49 3.65 5.73
N ILE A 36 3.44 3.82 4.92
CA ILE A 36 3.55 4.38 3.58
C ILE A 36 4.13 5.79 3.65
N GLU A 37 3.59 6.64 4.53
CA GLU A 37 4.06 8.01 4.70
C GLU A 37 5.52 8.09 5.16
N ALA A 38 5.92 7.27 6.13
CA ALA A 38 7.24 7.35 6.74
C ALA A 38 8.34 6.60 5.96
N GLU A 39 8.01 5.49 5.30
CA GLU A 39 9.00 4.57 4.72
C GLU A 39 8.91 4.47 3.19
N ILE A 40 7.77 4.78 2.57
CA ILE A 40 7.55 4.61 1.12
C ILE A 40 7.58 5.94 0.37
N VAL A 41 6.82 6.93 0.82
CA VAL A 41 6.80 8.28 0.20
C VAL A 41 8.21 8.89 0.09
N PRO A 42 9.10 8.80 1.11
CA PRO A 42 10.45 9.39 1.03
C PRO A 42 11.37 8.69 0.03
N LEU A 43 10.99 7.51 -0.47
CA LEU A 43 11.77 6.75 -1.45
C LEU A 43 11.55 7.23 -2.88
N ALA A 44 10.55 8.09 -3.13
CA ALA A 44 10.26 8.62 -4.45
C ALA A 44 11.46 9.34 -5.05
N LYS A 45 11.58 9.29 -6.38
CA LYS A 45 12.75 9.80 -7.11
C LYS A 45 13.02 11.29 -6.95
N ASP A 46 11.97 12.09 -6.74
CA ASP A 46 12.08 13.53 -6.55
C ASP A 46 11.01 14.07 -5.60
N ALA A 47 11.22 15.29 -5.13
CA ALA A 47 10.34 15.95 -4.16
C ALA A 47 8.90 16.13 -4.68
N LYS A 48 8.73 16.34 -5.99
CA LYS A 48 7.40 16.51 -6.60
C LYS A 48 6.62 15.20 -6.60
N SER A 49 7.31 14.09 -6.85
CA SER A 49 6.74 12.75 -6.78
C SER A 49 6.38 12.41 -5.33
N ALA A 50 7.27 12.70 -4.38
CA ALA A 50 6.98 12.52 -2.96
C ALA A 50 5.75 13.34 -2.51
N GLU A 51 5.66 14.61 -2.88
CA GLU A 51 4.50 15.47 -2.60
C GLU A 51 3.21 14.89 -3.18
N SER A 52 3.23 14.46 -4.44
CA SER A 52 2.07 13.83 -5.09
C SER A 52 1.63 12.54 -4.40
N LEU A 53 2.55 11.78 -3.81
CA LEU A 53 2.27 10.54 -3.10
C LEU A 53 1.75 10.81 -1.69
N ALA A 54 2.33 11.80 -0.99
CA ALA A 54 1.85 12.25 0.32
C ALA A 54 0.39 12.72 0.26
N HIS A 55 0.01 13.44 -0.80
CA HIS A 55 -1.40 13.82 -0.99
C HIS A 55 -2.33 12.61 -1.06
N LEU A 56 -1.93 11.50 -1.69
CA LEU A 56 -2.78 10.30 -1.72
C LEU A 56 -3.02 9.72 -0.32
N VAL A 57 -2.02 9.79 0.56
CA VAL A 57 -2.18 9.42 1.98
C VAL A 57 -3.23 10.31 2.64
N GLU A 58 -3.10 11.63 2.50
CA GLU A 58 -4.05 12.62 3.05
C GLU A 58 -5.48 12.37 2.55
N TYR A 59 -5.67 12.07 1.26
CA TYR A 59 -6.98 11.74 0.70
C TYR A 59 -7.61 10.52 1.38
N GLY A 60 -6.81 9.48 1.64
CA GLY A 60 -7.28 8.31 2.36
C GLY A 60 -7.69 8.61 3.80
N GLU A 61 -6.93 9.43 4.53
CA GLU A 61 -7.27 9.81 5.91
C GLU A 61 -8.58 10.62 5.96
N ARG A 62 -8.77 11.51 4.98
CA ARG A 62 -10.00 12.28 4.84
C ARG A 62 -11.20 11.42 4.46
N PHE A 63 -11.00 10.34 3.70
CA PHE A 63 -12.04 9.34 3.48
C PHE A 63 -12.38 8.57 4.76
N LEU A 64 -11.38 8.10 5.50
CA LEU A 64 -11.57 7.35 6.75
C LEU A 64 -12.26 8.19 7.85
N SER A 65 -12.06 9.50 7.86
CA SER A 65 -12.76 10.45 8.74
C SER A 65 -14.16 10.84 8.24
N GLY A 66 -14.59 10.35 7.08
CA GLY A 66 -15.91 10.63 6.50
C GLY A 66 -16.03 11.99 5.79
N GLU A 67 -14.92 12.71 5.60
CA GLU A 67 -14.91 13.99 4.86
C GLU A 67 -15.04 13.80 3.35
N LEU A 68 -14.59 12.66 2.83
CA LEU A 68 -14.57 12.34 1.41
C LEU A 68 -15.35 11.05 1.11
N SER A 69 -15.95 10.99 -0.08
CA SER A 69 -16.60 9.80 -0.61
C SER A 69 -15.63 8.93 -1.42
N ALA A 70 -16.04 7.70 -1.74
CA ALA A 70 -15.28 6.82 -2.63
C ALA A 70 -15.10 7.44 -4.04
N ALA A 71 -16.06 8.26 -4.50
CA ALA A 71 -15.94 8.97 -5.77
C ALA A 71 -14.87 10.07 -5.72
N ASP A 72 -14.70 10.73 -4.56
CA ASP A 72 -13.65 11.73 -4.36
C ASP A 72 -12.26 11.08 -4.37
N LEU A 73 -12.11 9.90 -3.75
CA LEU A 73 -10.87 9.11 -3.81
C LEU A 73 -10.51 8.73 -5.25
N GLN A 74 -11.49 8.20 -6.01
CA GLN A 74 -11.28 7.83 -7.39
C GLN A 74 -10.88 9.05 -8.24
N SER A 75 -11.53 10.19 -8.02
CA SER A 75 -11.20 11.45 -8.71
C SER A 75 -9.78 11.91 -8.38
N ALA A 76 -9.38 11.85 -7.10
CA ALA A 76 -8.03 12.18 -6.65
C ALA A 76 -6.97 11.30 -7.34
N TRP A 77 -7.21 9.99 -7.42
CA TRP A 77 -6.35 9.07 -8.16
C TRP A 77 -6.29 9.41 -9.66
N ASP A 78 -7.43 9.71 -10.28
CA ASP A 78 -7.51 9.95 -11.72
C ASP A 78 -6.69 11.16 -12.18
N VAL A 79 -6.62 12.20 -11.36
CA VAL A 79 -5.84 13.41 -11.66
C VAL A 79 -4.43 13.40 -11.08
N SER A 80 -4.12 12.43 -10.19
CA SER A 80 -2.83 12.36 -9.52
C SER A 80 -1.68 12.07 -10.50
N PRO A 81 -0.56 12.82 -10.41
CA PRO A 81 0.68 12.45 -11.09
C PRO A 81 1.12 11.01 -10.80
N ALA A 82 0.85 10.47 -9.61
CA ALA A 82 1.18 9.11 -9.22
C ALA A 82 0.58 8.05 -10.17
N LYS A 83 -0.59 8.31 -10.76
CA LYS A 83 -1.20 7.41 -11.76
C LYS A 83 -0.35 7.25 -13.02
N ARG A 84 0.41 8.28 -13.40
CA ARG A 84 1.40 8.18 -14.49
C ARG A 84 2.65 7.44 -14.04
N ILE A 85 3.08 7.64 -12.79
CA ILE A 85 4.23 6.93 -12.22
C ILE A 85 3.95 5.42 -12.13
N ALA A 86 2.74 5.01 -11.78
CA ALA A 86 2.30 3.61 -11.78
C ALA A 86 2.33 2.94 -13.17
N ARG A 87 2.48 3.72 -14.25
CA ARG A 87 2.64 3.26 -15.63
C ARG A 87 4.05 3.48 -16.18
N SER A 88 5.00 3.88 -15.32
CA SER A 88 6.39 4.09 -15.66
C SER A 88 7.11 2.77 -15.98
N ASP A 89 8.12 2.85 -16.83
CA ASP A 89 9.09 1.75 -17.07
C ASP A 89 10.12 1.64 -15.92
N ASP A 90 10.23 2.66 -15.08
CA ASP A 90 11.01 2.62 -13.84
C ASP A 90 10.27 1.77 -12.82
N LEU A 91 10.64 0.48 -12.74
CA LEU A 91 9.93 -0.52 -11.92
C LEU A 91 9.87 -0.16 -10.44
N ARG A 92 10.91 0.52 -9.93
CA ARG A 92 10.95 0.95 -8.53
C ARG A 92 9.94 2.06 -8.28
N GLU A 93 9.93 3.10 -9.12
CA GLU A 93 8.95 4.19 -8.99
C GLU A 93 7.53 3.69 -9.23
N LYS A 94 7.34 2.77 -10.17
CA LYS A 94 6.07 2.08 -10.38
C LYS A 94 5.60 1.38 -9.10
N ALA A 95 6.47 0.62 -8.44
CA ALA A 95 6.13 -0.08 -7.20
C ALA A 95 5.77 0.91 -6.07
N ILE A 96 6.54 2.00 -5.90
CA ILE A 96 6.23 3.07 -4.92
C ILE A 96 4.84 3.66 -5.18
N ALA A 97 4.52 3.98 -6.43
CA ALA A 97 3.24 4.55 -6.80
C ALA A 97 2.07 3.58 -6.58
N ILE A 98 2.26 2.28 -6.87
CA ILE A 98 1.23 1.28 -6.66
C ILE A 98 0.99 1.02 -5.17
N VAL A 99 2.04 0.86 -4.35
CA VAL A 99 1.88 0.73 -2.88
C VAL A 99 1.12 1.92 -2.33
N THR A 100 1.48 3.13 -2.73
CA THR A 100 0.82 4.35 -2.22
C THR A 100 -0.63 4.46 -2.71
N SER A 101 -0.97 3.89 -3.87
CA SER A 101 -2.35 3.92 -4.39
C SER A 101 -3.35 3.15 -3.52
N PHE A 102 -2.89 2.25 -2.65
CA PHE A 102 -3.76 1.61 -1.64
C PHE A 102 -4.41 2.64 -0.71
N CYS A 103 -3.74 3.77 -0.42
CA CYS A 103 -4.31 4.84 0.39
C CYS A 103 -5.55 5.50 -0.22
N VAL A 104 -5.81 5.30 -1.51
CA VAL A 104 -7.00 5.83 -2.20
C VAL A 104 -7.87 4.74 -2.83
N SER A 105 -7.64 3.48 -2.47
CA SER A 105 -8.47 2.36 -2.89
C SER A 105 -9.63 2.17 -1.92
N ALA A 106 -10.84 2.58 -2.31
CA ALA A 106 -12.03 2.44 -1.46
C ALA A 106 -12.28 0.99 -1.02
N ASP A 107 -12.05 0.03 -1.92
CA ASP A 107 -12.18 -1.41 -1.65
C ASP A 107 -11.22 -1.84 -0.53
N PHE A 108 -9.95 -1.45 -0.63
CA PHE A 108 -8.97 -1.68 0.44
C PHE A 108 -9.40 -1.00 1.74
N LEU A 109 -9.75 0.27 1.71
CA LEU A 109 -10.07 1.03 2.93
C LEU A 109 -11.33 0.55 3.65
N THR A 110 -12.22 -0.16 2.95
CA THR A 110 -13.48 -0.70 3.50
C THR A 110 -13.46 -2.21 3.71
N ASN A 111 -12.30 -2.85 3.54
CA ASN A 111 -12.13 -4.31 3.59
C ASN A 111 -13.08 -5.06 2.64
N VAL A 112 -13.34 -4.48 1.47
CA VAL A 112 -14.09 -5.12 0.39
C VAL A 112 -13.08 -5.73 -0.57
N THR A 113 -13.13 -7.05 -0.72
CA THR A 113 -12.38 -7.76 -1.75
C THR A 113 -13.32 -7.97 -2.94
N PRO A 114 -13.02 -7.45 -4.14
CA PRO A 114 -13.78 -7.75 -5.35
C PRO A 114 -13.90 -9.26 -5.58
N ASP A 115 -15.09 -9.72 -5.97
CA ASP A 115 -15.38 -11.16 -6.16
C ASP A 115 -14.48 -11.85 -7.22
N ASP A 116 -13.87 -11.07 -8.12
CA ASP A 116 -12.96 -11.52 -9.16
C ASP A 116 -11.48 -11.49 -8.75
N GLN A 117 -11.16 -10.98 -7.56
CA GLN A 117 -9.80 -10.91 -7.04
C GLN A 117 -9.41 -12.26 -6.42
N GLN A 118 -8.36 -12.89 -6.97
CA GLN A 118 -7.86 -14.18 -6.47
C GLN A 118 -6.91 -14.03 -5.29
N ASP A 119 -6.16 -12.93 -5.23
CA ASP A 119 -5.19 -12.64 -4.17
C ASP A 119 -5.73 -11.59 -3.20
N SER A 120 -5.34 -11.64 -1.94
CA SER A 120 -5.73 -10.63 -0.95
C SER A 120 -5.07 -9.26 -1.22
N HIS A 121 -5.63 -8.19 -0.63
CA HIS A 121 -4.98 -6.88 -0.63
C HIS A 121 -3.60 -6.90 0.03
N VAL A 122 -3.42 -7.71 1.09
CA VAL A 122 -2.14 -7.86 1.80
C VAL A 122 -1.09 -8.49 0.88
N SER A 123 -1.47 -9.53 0.13
CA SER A 123 -0.60 -10.18 -0.87
C SER A 123 -0.09 -9.18 -1.90
N TYR A 124 -0.98 -8.36 -2.48
CA TYR A 124 -0.58 -7.31 -3.41
C TYR A 124 0.32 -6.26 -2.76
N LEU A 125 -0.03 -5.79 -1.55
CA LEU A 125 0.77 -4.81 -0.83
C LEU A 125 2.20 -5.31 -0.61
N VAL A 126 2.35 -6.51 -0.05
CA VAL A 126 3.66 -7.12 0.23
C VAL A 126 4.44 -7.43 -1.05
N HIS A 127 3.76 -7.85 -2.12
CA HIS A 127 4.38 -8.02 -3.44
C HIS A 127 5.03 -6.72 -3.92
N TRP A 128 4.31 -5.60 -3.85
CA TRP A 128 4.84 -4.32 -4.30
C TRP A 128 5.91 -3.76 -3.36
N LEU A 129 5.82 -3.99 -2.05
CA LEU A 129 6.89 -3.67 -1.10
C LEU A 129 8.20 -4.40 -1.45
N TYR A 130 8.12 -5.69 -1.77
CA TYR A 130 9.27 -6.44 -2.28
C TYR A 130 9.78 -5.81 -3.57
N GLY A 131 8.88 -5.42 -4.48
CA GLY A 131 9.20 -4.81 -5.77
C GLY A 131 10.04 -3.53 -5.69
N ILE A 132 9.94 -2.74 -4.61
CA ILE A 132 10.68 -1.49 -4.45
C ILE A 132 12.20 -1.74 -4.27
N ASN A 133 12.57 -2.67 -3.40
CA ASN A 133 13.97 -2.96 -3.07
C ASN A 133 14.50 -4.28 -3.67
N GLN A 134 13.62 -5.07 -4.31
CA GLN A 134 13.90 -6.41 -4.82
C GLN A 134 14.44 -7.35 -3.73
N ASN A 135 13.94 -7.19 -2.50
CA ASN A 135 14.26 -8.00 -1.32
C ASN A 135 13.19 -7.81 -0.23
N THR A 136 13.27 -8.58 0.86
CA THR A 136 12.27 -8.59 1.93
C THR A 136 12.37 -7.41 2.92
N THR A 137 13.33 -6.49 2.80
CA THR A 137 13.60 -5.45 3.83
C THR A 137 12.36 -4.62 4.17
N LEU A 138 11.62 -4.16 3.15
CA LEU A 138 10.40 -3.37 3.39
C LEU A 138 9.24 -4.22 3.89
N CYS A 139 9.15 -5.48 3.43
CA CYS A 139 8.15 -6.44 3.91
C CYS A 139 8.34 -6.72 5.40
N GLU A 140 9.58 -6.90 5.85
CA GLU A 140 9.92 -7.14 7.27
C GLU A 140 9.63 -5.92 8.14
N LYS A 141 9.99 -4.71 7.66
CA LYS A 141 9.66 -3.49 8.37
C LYS A 141 8.16 -3.31 8.52
N PHE A 142 7.41 -3.56 7.46
CA PHE A 142 5.95 -3.51 7.49
C PHE A 142 5.38 -4.54 8.48
N TYR A 143 5.84 -5.78 8.40
CA TYR A 143 5.46 -6.86 9.29
C TYR A 143 5.71 -6.53 10.78
N SER A 144 6.85 -5.89 11.09
CA SER A 144 7.19 -5.51 12.48
C SER A 144 6.22 -4.54 13.16
N LEU A 145 5.29 -3.94 12.40
CA LEU A 145 4.23 -3.11 12.96
C LEU A 145 3.12 -3.93 13.61
N PHE A 146 3.04 -5.23 13.32
CA PHE A 146 1.90 -6.10 13.66
C PHE A 146 2.26 -7.26 14.60
N VAL A 147 3.55 -7.44 14.89
CA VAL A 147 4.08 -8.45 15.82
C VAL A 147 4.67 -7.87 17.09
#